data_AF-A0A7Y2XNG4-F1
#
_entry.id   AF-A0A7Y2XNG4-F1
#
_cell.length_a   1.000
_cell.length_b   1.000
_cell.length_c   1.000
_cell.angle_alpha   90.00
_cell.angle_beta   90.00
_cell.angle_gamma   90.00
#
_symmetry.space_group_name_H-M   'P 1'
#
loop_
_entity.id
_entity.type
_entity.pdbx_description
1 polymer ?
#
loop_
_entity_poly.entity_id
_entity_poly.type
_entity_poly.pdbx_seq_one_letter_code
_entity_poly.pdbx_strand_id
1 'polypeptide(L)'
;MRFIIRNIGLPLFFLMAGCVGTSQSSKPWLGKIRYELSYLGARNWIVVAEAAFPIQSRRGLRVVLIDADIPEVVDGVEQVIEEKYHVKPRLYVTTESRSVPYDYAPGITNYRKQLKEALHGRETVQLDNAMLMRMLNDTSKTYRVLVIKTRTALPYSSVFMELGSGYWDAESESALRDAMEKKKR
;
A
#
# COMPACT_ATOMS: atom_id res chain seq x y z
N MET A 1 35.52 17.99 72.72
CA MET A 1 36.18 18.43 71.47
C MET A 1 36.14 17.26 70.49
N ARG A 2 35.53 17.47 69.31
CA ARG A 2 35.53 16.61 68.10
C ARG A 2 34.60 15.36 68.04
N PHE A 3 33.65 15.51 67.11
CA PHE A 3 32.84 14.54 66.35
C PHE A 3 33.53 13.21 66.02
N ILE A 4 32.74 12.13 65.89
CA ILE A 4 32.77 11.22 64.73
C ILE A 4 31.37 10.60 64.53
N ILE A 5 30.79 10.93 63.39
CA ILE A 5 29.60 10.35 62.78
C ILE A 5 30.02 9.03 62.12
N ARG A 6 29.25 7.94 62.25
CA ARG A 6 29.43 6.76 61.38
C ARG A 6 28.11 6.34 60.76
N ASN A 7 27.98 6.75 59.50
CA ASN A 7 26.90 6.47 58.55
C ASN A 7 26.59 4.98 58.46
N ILE A 8 25.31 4.63 58.64
CA ILE A 8 24.73 3.37 58.21
C ILE A 8 24.35 3.56 56.73
N GLY A 9 25.07 2.91 55.83
CA GLY A 9 24.77 2.91 54.39
C GLY A 9 23.54 2.06 54.10
N LEU A 10 22.44 2.70 53.69
CA LEU A 10 21.27 2.05 53.10
C LEU A 10 21.51 1.97 51.57
N PRO A 11 21.48 0.80 50.92
CA PRO A 11 21.61 0.75 49.47
C PRO A 11 20.28 1.18 48.85
N LEU A 12 20.30 2.34 48.20
CA LEU A 12 19.19 2.86 47.41
C LEU A 12 19.11 2.06 46.10
N PHE A 13 18.28 1.03 46.06
CA PHE A 13 17.92 0.32 44.83
C PHE A 13 17.07 1.25 43.97
N PHE A 14 17.70 1.92 42.99
CA PHE A 14 17.02 2.68 41.96
C PHE A 14 16.37 1.70 40.97
N LEU A 15 15.09 1.39 41.18
CA LEU A 15 14.25 0.73 40.19
C LEU A 15 13.96 1.73 39.07
N MET A 16 14.83 1.75 38.05
CA MET A 16 14.52 2.38 36.77
C MET A 16 13.43 1.55 36.07
N ALA A 17 12.17 1.89 36.34
CA ALA A 17 11.05 1.49 35.51
C ALA A 17 11.16 2.24 34.18
N GLY A 18 11.96 1.70 33.25
CA GLY A 18 11.96 2.13 31.87
C GLY A 18 10.63 1.72 31.24
N CYS A 19 9.73 2.67 31.02
CA CYS A 19 8.62 2.47 30.10
C CYS A 19 9.21 2.24 28.71
N VAL A 20 9.30 0.97 28.29
CA VAL A 20 9.43 0.62 26.88
C VAL A 20 8.10 0.99 26.22
N GLY A 21 7.96 2.26 25.85
CA GLY A 21 6.94 2.70 24.94
C GLY A 21 7.31 2.20 23.56
N THR A 22 6.85 1.02 23.17
CA THR A 22 6.73 0.68 21.76
C THR A 22 5.71 1.63 21.16
N SER A 23 6.15 2.81 20.71
CA SER A 23 5.36 3.68 19.86
C SER A 23 5.28 3.03 18.48
N GLN A 24 4.48 1.97 18.37
CA GLN A 24 3.90 1.59 17.09
C GLN A 24 3.07 2.81 16.70
N SER A 25 3.61 3.68 15.84
CA SER A 25 2.87 4.84 15.32
C SER A 25 1.60 4.30 14.69
N SER A 26 0.48 4.40 15.40
CA SER A 26 -0.79 3.89 14.90
C SER A 26 -1.18 4.81 13.75
N LYS A 27 -0.94 4.38 12.49
CA LYS A 27 -1.35 5.10 11.28
C LYS A 27 -2.87 5.33 11.37
N PRO A 28 -3.37 6.55 11.70
CA PRO A 28 -4.79 6.73 12.05
C PRO A 28 -5.73 6.46 10.87
N TRP A 29 -5.20 6.63 9.66
CA TRP A 29 -5.91 6.40 8.41
C TRP A 29 -6.05 4.91 8.03
N LEU A 30 -5.33 3.99 8.71
CA LEU A 30 -5.37 2.56 8.37
C LEU A 30 -6.77 1.95 8.58
N GLY A 31 -7.51 2.43 9.59
CA GLY A 31 -8.91 2.05 9.81
C GLY A 31 -9.83 2.43 8.64
N LYS A 32 -9.57 3.59 8.00
CA LYS A 32 -10.31 4.03 6.80
C LYS A 32 -10.02 3.12 5.61
N ILE A 33 -8.77 2.73 5.39
CA ILE A 33 -8.41 1.76 4.35
C ILE A 33 -9.07 0.41 4.62
N ARG A 34 -9.02 -0.09 5.86
CA ARG A 34 -9.75 -1.31 6.27
C ARG A 34 -11.22 -1.26 5.92
N TYR A 35 -11.89 -0.15 6.21
CA TYR A 35 -13.30 0.00 5.87
C TYR A 35 -13.52 -0.03 4.35
N GLU A 36 -12.79 0.77 3.58
CA GLU A 36 -12.97 0.86 2.13
C GLU A 36 -12.62 -0.45 1.42
N LEU A 37 -11.64 -1.21 1.91
CA LEU A 37 -11.29 -2.53 1.38
C LEU A 37 -12.21 -3.66 1.84
N SER A 38 -13.17 -3.43 2.75
CA SER A 38 -14.04 -4.51 3.28
C SER A 38 -15.02 -5.08 2.28
N TYR A 39 -15.34 -4.32 1.24
CA TYR A 39 -16.34 -4.69 0.24
C TYR A 39 -15.74 -4.79 -1.18
N LEU A 40 -14.43 -4.60 -1.33
CA LEU A 40 -13.76 -4.78 -2.61
C LEU A 40 -13.40 -6.26 -2.81
N GLY A 41 -13.66 -6.78 -4.01
CA GLY A 41 -13.32 -8.14 -4.39
C GLY A 41 -12.53 -8.16 -5.69
N ALA A 42 -12.44 -9.35 -6.28
CA ALA A 42 -11.78 -9.54 -7.55
C ALA A 42 -12.35 -8.61 -8.65
N ARG A 43 -11.46 -8.07 -9.50
CA ARG A 43 -11.70 -7.08 -10.57
C ARG A 43 -11.92 -5.64 -10.10
N ASN A 44 -11.98 -5.38 -8.79
CA ASN A 44 -11.87 -4.01 -8.29
C ASN A 44 -10.44 -3.53 -8.34
N TRP A 45 -10.26 -2.21 -8.34
CA TRP A 45 -8.94 -1.59 -8.41
C TRP A 45 -8.73 -0.65 -7.22
N ILE A 46 -7.48 -0.56 -6.79
CA ILE A 46 -6.98 0.47 -5.88
C ILE A 46 -5.93 1.28 -6.64
N VAL A 47 -5.97 2.59 -6.50
CA VAL A 47 -4.94 3.49 -7.03
C VAL A 47 -4.40 4.30 -5.86
N VAL A 48 -3.15 4.09 -5.49
CA VAL A 48 -2.45 4.97 -4.54
C VAL A 48 -1.81 6.08 -5.37
N ALA A 49 -2.46 7.24 -5.34
CA ALA A 49 -2.34 8.24 -6.38
C ALA A 49 -1.53 9.46 -5.92
N GLU A 50 -0.69 9.97 -6.82
CA GLU A 50 0.03 11.23 -6.64
C GLU A 50 -0.95 12.43 -6.54
N ALA A 51 -0.46 13.54 -5.99
CA ALA A 51 -1.25 14.73 -5.72
C ALA A 51 -1.92 15.32 -6.99
N ALA A 52 -1.29 15.17 -8.16
CA ALA A 52 -1.81 15.66 -9.45
C ALA A 52 -2.71 14.64 -10.19
N PHE A 53 -2.84 13.40 -9.70
CA PHE A 53 -3.62 12.35 -10.37
C PHE A 53 -5.06 12.81 -10.70
N PRO A 54 -5.53 12.66 -11.95
CA PRO A 54 -6.82 13.15 -12.39
C PRO A 54 -7.97 12.28 -11.86
N ILE A 55 -8.98 12.91 -11.28
CA ILE A 55 -10.20 12.23 -10.84
C ILE A 55 -11.28 12.42 -11.90
N GLN A 56 -11.73 11.32 -12.49
CA GLN A 56 -12.85 11.35 -13.45
C GLN A 56 -14.18 11.27 -12.72
N SER A 57 -15.16 12.08 -13.13
CA SER A 57 -16.52 12.02 -12.59
C SER A 57 -17.22 10.74 -13.07
N ARG A 58 -17.33 9.72 -12.19
CA ARG A 58 -17.93 8.41 -12.49
C ARG A 58 -18.57 7.76 -11.27
N ARG A 59 -19.61 6.96 -11.51
CA ARG A 59 -20.33 6.21 -10.45
C ARG A 59 -19.48 5.14 -9.76
N GLY A 60 -18.56 4.49 -10.49
CA GLY A 60 -17.71 3.43 -9.94
C GLY A 60 -16.50 3.92 -9.14
N LEU A 61 -16.29 5.25 -9.05
CA LEU A 61 -15.08 5.82 -8.48
C LEU A 61 -15.32 6.31 -7.04
N ARG A 62 -14.46 5.86 -6.12
CA ARG A 62 -14.43 6.30 -4.73
C ARG A 62 -13.09 6.99 -4.47
N VAL A 63 -13.11 8.21 -3.95
CA VAL A 63 -11.88 8.94 -3.58
C VAL A 63 -11.73 9.02 -2.07
N VAL A 64 -10.54 8.74 -1.59
CA VAL A 64 -10.11 8.96 -0.21
C VAL A 64 -8.84 9.79 -0.22
N LEU A 65 -8.81 10.88 0.56
CA LEU A 65 -7.60 11.65 0.80
C LEU A 65 -6.90 11.11 2.05
N ILE A 66 -5.58 10.90 1.96
CA ILE A 66 -4.68 10.55 3.06
C ILE A 66 -3.48 11.48 3.00
N ASP A 67 -3.16 12.10 4.14
CA ASP A 67 -2.01 12.99 4.29
C ASP A 67 -0.71 12.20 4.58
N ALA A 68 -0.32 11.35 3.65
CA ALA A 68 0.88 10.52 3.71
C ALA A 68 1.48 10.37 2.31
N ASP A 69 2.73 9.90 2.24
CA ASP A 69 3.37 9.62 0.95
C ASP A 69 2.99 8.25 0.39
N ILE A 70 3.06 8.10 -0.94
CA ILE A 70 2.71 6.86 -1.64
C ILE A 70 3.39 5.63 -1.03
N PRO A 71 4.70 5.58 -0.72
CA PRO A 71 5.30 4.37 -0.15
C PRO A 71 4.67 3.98 1.19
N GLU A 72 4.38 4.95 2.06
CA GLU A 72 3.75 4.69 3.36
C GLU A 72 2.32 4.15 3.22
N VAL A 73 1.58 4.69 2.25
CA VAL A 73 0.20 4.29 1.95
C VAL A 73 0.16 2.92 1.26
N VAL A 74 1.08 2.64 0.32
CA VAL A 74 1.22 1.31 -0.31
C VAL A 74 1.49 0.25 0.74
N ASP A 75 2.44 0.49 1.65
CA ASP A 75 2.74 -0.40 2.77
C ASP A 75 1.50 -0.67 3.64
N GLY A 76 0.74 0.38 3.97
CA GLY A 76 -0.51 0.22 4.73
C GLY A 76 -1.62 -0.50 3.96
N VAL A 77 -1.73 -0.31 2.64
CA VAL A 77 -2.71 -1.03 1.80
C VAL A 77 -2.36 -2.51 1.73
N GLU A 78 -1.09 -2.85 1.49
CA GLU A 78 -0.63 -4.24 1.47
C GLU A 78 -0.86 -4.92 2.83
N GLN A 79 -0.54 -4.25 3.94
CA GLN A 79 -0.83 -4.75 5.28
C GLN A 79 -2.33 -5.11 5.44
N VAL A 80 -3.23 -4.22 5.02
CA VAL A 80 -4.67 -4.47 5.14
C VAL A 80 -5.16 -5.58 4.20
N ILE A 81 -4.57 -5.71 3.01
CA ILE A 81 -4.90 -6.81 2.10
C ILE A 81 -4.49 -8.15 2.71
N GLU A 82 -3.29 -8.22 3.28
CA GLU A 82 -2.78 -9.40 3.98
C GLU A 82 -3.63 -9.80 5.18
N GLU A 83 -4.14 -8.83 5.95
CA GLU A 83 -5.06 -9.08 7.07
C GLU A 83 -6.35 -9.80 6.64
N LYS A 84 -6.80 -9.65 5.39
CA LYS A 84 -8.14 -10.08 4.95
C LYS A 84 -8.18 -11.28 4.01
N TYR A 85 -7.06 -11.71 3.43
CA TYR A 85 -6.87 -12.92 2.62
C TYR A 85 -7.79 -13.18 1.40
N HIS A 86 -8.88 -12.44 1.20
CA HIS A 86 -9.88 -12.67 0.15
C HIS A 86 -9.50 -12.09 -1.22
N VAL A 87 -8.55 -11.17 -1.25
CA VAL A 87 -8.00 -10.58 -2.47
C VAL A 87 -6.48 -10.63 -2.48
N LYS A 88 -5.90 -10.67 -3.67
CA LYS A 88 -4.45 -10.54 -3.90
C LYS A 88 -4.20 -9.48 -4.96
N PRO A 89 -3.33 -8.48 -4.71
CA PRO A 89 -3.13 -7.40 -5.66
C PRO A 89 -2.14 -7.83 -6.74
N ARG A 90 -2.47 -7.55 -7.99
CA ARG A 90 -1.48 -7.45 -9.06
C ARG A 90 -1.06 -6.00 -9.16
N LEU A 91 0.24 -5.76 -8.93
CA LEU A 91 0.80 -4.43 -8.79
C LEU A 91 1.30 -3.92 -10.13
N TYR A 92 0.92 -2.68 -10.45
CA TYR A 92 1.41 -1.96 -11.61
C TYR A 92 2.04 -0.65 -11.21
N VAL A 93 3.17 -0.35 -11.85
CA VAL A 93 3.84 0.94 -11.82
C VAL A 93 3.98 1.46 -13.25
N THR A 94 4.04 2.76 -13.41
CA THR A 94 4.20 3.36 -14.73
C THR A 94 5.60 3.07 -15.28
N THR A 95 5.73 2.82 -16.59
CA THR A 95 7.04 2.72 -17.26
C THR A 95 7.83 4.03 -17.07
N GLU A 96 7.13 5.16 -17.19
CA GLU A 96 7.67 6.51 -17.10
C GLU A 96 8.32 6.77 -15.74
N SER A 97 7.77 6.22 -14.64
CA SER A 97 8.33 6.39 -13.30
C SER A 97 9.81 6.01 -13.18
N ARG A 98 10.34 5.13 -14.04
CA ARG A 98 11.76 4.74 -14.06
C ARG A 98 12.63 5.67 -14.88
N SER A 99 12.05 6.33 -15.87
CA SER A 99 12.77 7.13 -16.88
C SER A 99 12.87 8.61 -16.51
N VAL A 100 12.04 9.10 -15.58
CA VAL A 100 12.09 10.50 -15.12
C VAL A 100 13.48 10.84 -14.54
N PRO A 101 14.23 11.81 -15.09
CA PRO A 101 15.51 12.22 -14.53
C PRO A 101 15.33 13.00 -13.23
N TYR A 102 16.34 12.97 -12.36
CA TYR A 102 16.31 13.71 -11.09
C TYR A 102 16.11 15.22 -11.29
N ASP A 103 16.76 15.81 -12.31
CA ASP A 103 16.72 17.26 -12.55
C ASP A 103 15.31 17.78 -12.86
N TYR A 104 14.43 16.94 -13.41
CA TYR A 104 13.03 17.28 -13.66
C TYR A 104 12.11 16.96 -12.48
N ALA A 105 12.55 16.13 -11.53
CA ALA A 105 11.77 15.73 -10.37
C ALA A 105 12.69 15.44 -9.16
N PRO A 106 13.16 16.48 -8.46
CA PRO A 106 13.97 16.29 -7.25
C PRO A 106 13.27 15.39 -6.25
N GLY A 107 13.99 14.37 -5.75
CA GLY A 107 13.44 13.36 -4.84
C GLY A 107 12.96 12.06 -5.50
N ILE A 108 12.86 11.99 -6.84
CA ILE A 108 12.38 10.78 -7.55
C ILE A 108 13.24 9.54 -7.27
N THR A 109 14.55 9.69 -7.10
CA THR A 109 15.46 8.58 -6.78
C THR A 109 15.16 7.99 -5.40
N ASN A 110 14.95 8.83 -4.40
CA ASN A 110 14.59 8.38 -3.06
C ASN A 110 13.19 7.74 -3.04
N TYR A 111 12.24 8.34 -3.76
CA TYR A 111 10.90 7.78 -3.94
C TYR A 111 10.94 6.34 -4.48
N ARG A 112 11.69 6.09 -5.57
CA ARG A 112 11.83 4.75 -6.15
C ARG A 112 12.39 3.73 -5.16
N LYS A 113 13.37 4.14 -4.35
CA LYS A 113 13.96 3.30 -3.31
C LYS A 113 12.93 2.94 -2.23
N GLN A 114 12.26 3.95 -1.67
CA GLN A 114 11.24 3.76 -0.64
C GLN A 114 10.06 2.94 -1.16
N LEU A 115 9.65 3.15 -2.41
CA LEU A 115 8.60 2.35 -3.03
C LEU A 115 8.99 0.88 -3.12
N LYS A 116 10.22 0.57 -3.55
CA LYS A 116 10.72 -0.80 -3.62
C LYS A 116 10.69 -1.49 -2.26
N GLU A 117 11.03 -0.77 -1.19
CA GLU A 117 10.95 -1.25 0.18
C GLU A 117 9.49 -1.51 0.61
N ALA A 118 8.58 -0.56 0.34
CA ALA A 118 7.16 -0.66 0.67
C ALA A 118 6.43 -1.80 -0.08
N LEU A 119 6.95 -2.26 -1.21
CA LEU A 119 6.39 -3.37 -1.98
C LEU A 119 6.80 -4.75 -1.44
N HIS A 120 7.71 -4.81 -0.45
CA HIS A 120 8.14 -6.05 0.23
C HIS A 120 8.61 -7.15 -0.73
N GLY A 121 9.25 -6.77 -1.83
CA GLY A 121 9.75 -7.70 -2.84
C GLY A 121 8.68 -8.26 -3.80
N ARG A 122 7.43 -7.81 -3.72
CA ARG A 122 6.40 -8.17 -4.70
C ARG A 122 6.78 -7.71 -6.10
N GLU A 123 6.49 -8.56 -7.07
CA GLU A 123 6.69 -8.23 -8.48
C GLU A 123 5.72 -7.13 -8.92
N THR A 124 6.23 -6.19 -9.70
CA THR A 124 5.44 -5.13 -10.32
C THR A 124 5.46 -5.28 -11.82
N VAL A 125 4.31 -5.16 -12.45
CA VAL A 125 4.19 -5.03 -13.90
C VAL A 125 4.41 -3.56 -14.28
N GLN A 126 5.28 -3.31 -15.24
CA GLN A 126 5.42 -1.98 -15.83
C GLN A 126 4.45 -1.85 -17.00
N LEU A 127 3.68 -0.77 -17.00
CA LEU A 127 2.82 -0.38 -18.11
C LEU A 127 2.88 1.12 -18.31
N ASP A 128 2.68 1.57 -19.55
CA ASP A 128 2.62 2.99 -19.84
C ASP A 128 1.42 3.64 -19.14
N ASN A 129 1.59 4.86 -18.65
CA ASN A 129 0.55 5.57 -17.91
C ASN A 129 -0.74 5.69 -18.73
N ALA A 130 -0.65 5.92 -20.04
CA ALA A 130 -1.80 5.97 -20.94
C ALA A 130 -2.60 4.66 -20.96
N MET A 131 -1.91 3.51 -20.94
CA MET A 131 -2.55 2.19 -20.90
C MET A 131 -3.27 1.99 -19.55
N LEU A 132 -2.60 2.30 -18.44
CA LEU A 132 -3.19 2.19 -17.09
C LEU A 132 -4.45 3.06 -16.96
N MET A 133 -4.40 4.30 -17.45
CA MET A 133 -5.56 5.18 -17.47
C MET A 133 -6.69 4.63 -18.33
N ARG A 134 -6.40 3.99 -19.47
CA ARG A 134 -7.42 3.30 -20.29
C ARG A 134 -8.05 2.12 -19.55
N MET A 135 -7.24 1.28 -18.90
CA MET A 135 -7.72 0.15 -18.12
C MET A 135 -8.62 0.59 -16.96
N LEU A 136 -8.24 1.64 -16.23
CA LEU A 136 -9.08 2.23 -15.18
C LEU A 136 -10.39 2.82 -15.75
N ASN A 137 -10.29 3.50 -16.88
CA ASN A 137 -11.44 4.06 -17.59
C ASN A 137 -12.43 2.97 -18.00
N ASP A 138 -11.96 1.82 -18.46
CA ASP A 138 -12.85 0.73 -18.85
C ASP A 138 -13.39 -0.01 -17.62
N THR A 139 -12.54 -0.27 -16.63
CA THR A 139 -12.92 -0.94 -15.37
C THR A 139 -14.00 -0.17 -14.62
N SER A 140 -13.85 1.16 -14.50
CA SER A 140 -14.78 2.02 -13.75
C SER A 140 -16.21 2.07 -14.31
N LYS A 141 -16.45 1.51 -15.50
CA LYS A 141 -17.79 1.35 -16.08
C LYS A 141 -18.59 0.22 -15.39
N THR A 142 -17.90 -0.79 -14.85
CA THR A 142 -18.51 -2.03 -14.36
C THR A 142 -18.11 -2.35 -12.92
N TYR A 143 -16.90 -1.98 -12.52
CA TYR A 143 -16.32 -2.30 -11.22
C TYR A 143 -15.90 -1.04 -10.46
N ARG A 144 -15.66 -1.20 -9.16
CA ARG A 144 -15.21 -0.11 -8.31
C ARG A 144 -13.71 0.14 -8.48
N VAL A 145 -13.37 1.43 -8.47
CA VAL A 145 -12.00 1.93 -8.37
C VAL A 145 -11.91 2.80 -7.13
N LEU A 146 -11.09 2.37 -6.16
CA LEU A 146 -10.74 3.16 -4.98
C LEU A 146 -9.48 3.97 -5.29
N VAL A 147 -9.61 5.28 -5.39
CA VAL A 147 -8.47 6.20 -5.55
C VAL A 147 -8.11 6.79 -4.19
N ILE A 148 -6.92 6.45 -3.70
CA ILE A 148 -6.34 6.99 -2.47
C ILE A 148 -5.38 8.10 -2.86
N LYS A 149 -5.84 9.35 -2.77
CA LYS A 149 -5.02 10.54 -3.03
C LYS A 149 -4.05 10.78 -1.88
N THR A 150 -2.80 11.03 -2.23
CA THR A 150 -1.68 11.27 -1.30
C THR A 150 -1.13 12.70 -1.46
N ARG A 151 -0.19 13.08 -0.60
CA ARG A 151 0.56 14.34 -0.74
C ARG A 151 1.79 14.24 -1.66
N THR A 152 2.11 13.04 -2.17
CA THR A 152 3.28 12.85 -3.03
C THR A 152 3.10 13.62 -4.35
N ALA A 153 3.97 14.60 -4.57
CA ALA A 153 3.96 15.47 -5.74
C ALA A 153 5.14 15.16 -6.68
N LEU A 154 5.22 13.90 -7.13
CA LEU A 154 6.23 13.43 -8.08
C LEU A 154 5.57 12.83 -9.32
N PRO A 155 6.04 13.14 -10.54
CA PRO A 155 5.38 12.71 -11.76
C PRO A 155 5.41 11.19 -11.90
N TYR A 156 4.29 10.63 -12.36
CA TYR A 156 4.13 9.20 -12.65
C TYR A 156 4.36 8.30 -11.43
N SER A 157 4.28 8.86 -10.22
CA SER A 157 4.56 8.14 -8.98
C SER A 157 3.39 7.27 -8.52
N SER A 158 2.20 7.40 -9.12
CA SER A 158 1.03 6.59 -8.74
C SER A 158 1.26 5.07 -8.88
N VAL A 159 0.74 4.29 -7.93
CA VAL A 159 0.73 2.82 -7.95
C VAL A 159 -0.68 2.32 -8.16
N PHE A 160 -0.83 1.30 -9.01
CA PHE A 160 -2.12 0.75 -9.37
C PHE A 160 -2.16 -0.72 -8.94
N MET A 161 -3.29 -1.14 -8.39
CA MET A 161 -3.49 -2.47 -7.85
C MET A 161 -4.78 -3.04 -8.42
N GLU A 162 -4.66 -4.05 -9.28
CA GLU A 162 -5.79 -4.85 -9.72
C GLU A 162 -6.01 -5.98 -8.72
N LEU A 163 -7.20 -6.07 -8.14
CA LEU A 163 -7.49 -7.09 -7.15
C LEU A 163 -7.91 -8.39 -7.86
N GLY A 164 -7.14 -9.46 -7.65
CA GLY A 164 -7.53 -10.83 -7.96
C GLY A 164 -8.15 -11.54 -6.76
N SER A 165 -8.62 -12.77 -6.94
CA SER A 165 -9.01 -13.61 -5.81
C SER A 165 -7.77 -13.97 -4.98
N GLY A 166 -7.90 -13.91 -3.65
CA GLY A 166 -6.81 -14.24 -2.73
C GLY A 166 -6.54 -15.76 -2.60
N TYR A 167 -7.50 -16.58 -3.00
CA TYR A 167 -7.47 -18.04 -2.84
C TYR A 167 -7.68 -18.80 -4.15
N TRP A 168 -7.74 -18.10 -5.29
CA TRP A 168 -7.96 -18.70 -6.60
C TRP A 168 -7.23 -17.91 -7.68
N ASP A 169 -6.07 -18.41 -8.09
CA ASP A 169 -5.25 -17.77 -9.12
C ASP A 169 -5.56 -18.28 -10.53
N ALA A 170 -4.93 -17.65 -11.53
CA ALA A 170 -5.14 -17.97 -12.93
C ALA A 170 -4.64 -19.38 -13.30
N GLU A 171 -3.61 -19.89 -12.62
CA GLU A 171 -3.10 -21.24 -12.83
C GLU A 171 -4.12 -22.28 -12.32
N SER A 172 -4.64 -22.08 -11.11
CA SER A 172 -5.69 -22.92 -10.52
C SER A 172 -6.95 -22.93 -11.40
N GLU A 173 -7.37 -21.76 -11.90
CA GLU A 173 -8.50 -21.65 -12.83
C GLU A 173 -8.23 -22.42 -14.13
N SER A 174 -7.05 -22.26 -14.73
CA SER A 174 -6.69 -22.95 -15.97
C SER A 174 -6.71 -24.47 -15.79
N ALA A 175 -6.08 -24.96 -14.70
CA ALA A 175 -6.05 -26.39 -14.38
C ALA A 175 -7.46 -26.97 -14.18
N LEU A 176 -8.35 -26.21 -13.52
CA LEU A 176 -9.76 -26.61 -13.37
C LEU A 176 -10.45 -26.74 -14.73
N ARG A 177 -10.27 -25.75 -15.63
CA ARG A 177 -10.89 -25.76 -16.96
C ARG A 177 -10.43 -26.96 -17.79
N ASP A 178 -9.14 -27.27 -17.77
CA ASP A 178 -8.59 -28.42 -18.47
C ASP A 178 -9.15 -29.75 -17.93
N ALA A 179 -9.27 -29.87 -16.61
CA ALA A 179 -9.87 -31.05 -15.98
C ALA A 179 -11.36 -31.21 -16.34
N MET A 180 -12.11 -30.10 -16.41
CA MET A 180 -13.52 -30.11 -16.81
C MET A 180 -13.69 -30.54 -18.27
N GLU A 181 -12.84 -30.07 -19.18
CA GLU A 181 -12.90 -30.45 -20.59
C GLU A 181 -12.52 -31.92 -20.81
N LYS A 182 -11.54 -32.44 -20.05
CA LYS A 182 -11.20 -33.87 -20.08
C LYS A 182 -12.35 -34.77 -19.61
N LYS A 183 -13.13 -34.35 -18.60
CA LYS A 183 -14.27 -35.11 -18.07
C LYS A 183 -15.48 -35.15 -19.03
N LYS A 184 -15.57 -34.19 -19.95
CA LYS A 184 -16.64 -34.14 -20.97
C LYS A 184 -16.37 -35.05 -22.18
N ARG A 185 -15.13 -35.51 -22.36
CA ARG A 185 -14.73 -36.43 -23.43
C ARG A 185 -14.88 -37.88 -22.98
#